data_AF-A0A2H0BUH5-F1
#
_entry.id   AF-A0A2H0BUH5-F1
#
_cell.length_a   1.000
_cell.length_b   1.000
_cell.length_c   1.000
_cell.angle_alpha   90.00
_cell.angle_beta   90.00
_cell.angle_gamma   90.00
#
_symmetry.space_group_name_H-M   'P 1'
#
loop_
_entity.id
_entity.type
_entity.pdbx_description
1 polymer ?
#
loop_
_entity_poly.entity_id
_entity_poly.type
_entity_poly.pdbx_seq_one_letter_code
_entity_poly.pdbx_strand_id
1 'polypeptide(L)'
;MNLLNKYRNHLREQNVSKTTIRNYVSDIRQYYNFLLDSEGLTPTAVDDNIVDYLNPSSHRSYEHYLKQGDLSPSTIRRRQVALANFTNFILHFKGAEVINDTPNTSGQVQLLGSGFAGLLLAGLILILLVGVAIGINQGRSMLAYELKAEISTLGQVAGTTNP
;
A
#
# COMPACT_ATOMS: atom_id res chain seq x y z
N MET A 1 -9.21 12.98 -15.48
CA MET A 1 -8.02 12.30 -14.94
C MET A 1 -6.72 13.08 -15.14
N ASN A 2 -6.67 14.29 -14.60
CA ASN A 2 -5.42 15.06 -14.50
C ASN A 2 -4.46 14.39 -13.49
N LEU A 3 -5.01 13.82 -12.41
CA LEU A 3 -4.24 13.30 -11.30
C LEU A 3 -3.40 12.05 -11.62
N LEU A 4 -3.94 11.09 -12.39
CA LEU A 4 -3.17 9.93 -12.85
C LEU A 4 -2.00 10.31 -13.76
N ASN A 5 -2.14 11.37 -14.56
CA ASN A 5 -1.05 11.86 -15.40
C ASN A 5 0.03 12.53 -14.54
N LYS A 6 -0.36 13.34 -13.55
CA LYS A 6 0.56 13.91 -12.55
C LYS A 6 1.31 12.80 -11.80
N TYR A 7 0.60 11.77 -11.34
CA TYR A 7 1.20 10.61 -10.68
C TYR A 7 2.18 9.86 -11.60
N ARG A 8 1.81 9.63 -12.87
CA ARG A 8 2.71 9.01 -13.84
C ARG A 8 4.00 9.81 -14.03
N ASN A 9 3.90 11.14 -14.11
CA ASN A 9 5.07 12.01 -14.27
C ASN A 9 5.95 12.00 -13.02
N HIS A 10 5.34 12.05 -11.83
CA HIS A 10 6.05 11.89 -10.57
C HIS A 10 6.85 10.59 -10.52
N LEU A 11 6.27 9.45 -10.93
CA LEU A 11 7.01 8.19 -10.97
C LEU A 11 8.18 8.20 -11.98
N ARG A 12 8.04 8.94 -13.10
CA ARG A 12 9.13 9.12 -14.07
C ARG A 12 10.28 9.93 -13.48
N GLU A 13 9.97 11.01 -12.77
CA GLU A 13 10.94 11.86 -12.07
C GLU A 13 11.70 11.06 -10.99
N GLN A 14 11.04 10.07 -10.37
CA GLN A 14 11.64 9.12 -9.44
C GLN A 14 12.44 7.99 -10.13
N ASN A 15 12.64 8.05 -11.44
CA ASN A 15 13.33 7.02 -12.24
C ASN A 15 12.76 5.60 -12.09
N VAL A 16 11.46 5.48 -11.79
CA VAL A 16 10.77 4.20 -11.71
C VAL A 16 10.72 3.56 -13.10
N SER A 17 10.93 2.23 -13.17
CA SER A 17 10.94 1.53 -14.46
C SER A 17 9.62 1.69 -15.23
N LYS A 18 9.67 1.74 -16.57
CA LYS A 18 8.47 1.85 -17.42
C LYS A 18 7.43 0.77 -17.11
N THR A 19 7.88 -0.46 -16.84
CA THR A 19 7.02 -1.59 -16.46
C THR A 19 6.32 -1.34 -15.13
N THR A 20 7.06 -0.89 -14.12
CA THR A 20 6.51 -0.56 -12.80
C THR A 20 5.51 0.59 -12.88
N ILE A 21 5.83 1.65 -13.65
CA ILE A 21 4.91 2.77 -13.89
C ILE A 21 3.61 2.29 -14.50
N ARG A 22 3.68 1.45 -15.54
CA ARG A 22 2.49 0.87 -16.19
C ARG A 22 1.65 0.07 -15.19
N ASN A 23 2.30 -0.76 -14.38
CA ASN A 23 1.62 -1.57 -13.38
C ASN A 23 0.94 -0.69 -12.32
N TYR A 24 1.65 0.28 -11.74
CA TYR A 24 1.09 1.16 -10.72
C TYR A 24 -0.08 1.99 -11.25
N VAL A 25 0.07 2.61 -12.42
CA VAL A 25 -1.04 3.37 -13.03
C VAL A 25 -2.24 2.48 -13.33
N SER A 26 -2.01 1.23 -13.78
CA SER A 26 -3.09 0.28 -13.98
C SER A 26 -3.78 -0.09 -12.66
N ASP A 27 -3.01 -0.34 -11.61
CA ASP A 27 -3.53 -0.73 -10.29
C ASP A 27 -4.32 0.40 -9.63
N ILE A 28 -3.90 1.66 -9.79
CA ILE A 28 -4.68 2.83 -9.33
C ILE A 28 -5.96 2.99 -10.14
N ARG A 29 -5.94 2.72 -11.46
CA ARG A 29 -7.18 2.73 -12.25
C ARG A 29 -8.17 1.69 -11.75
N GLN A 30 -7.70 0.51 -11.35
CA GLN A 30 -8.57 -0.52 -10.75
C GLN A 30 -9.17 -0.04 -9.44
N TYR A 31 -8.42 0.70 -8.62
CA TYR A 31 -8.95 1.31 -7.41
C TYR A 31 -10.03 2.37 -7.71
N TYR A 32 -9.81 3.21 -8.72
CA TYR A 32 -10.81 4.18 -9.17
C TYR A 32 -12.11 3.48 -9.61
N ASN A 33 -12.01 2.43 -10.42
CA ASN A 33 -13.18 1.67 -10.85
C ASN A 33 -13.93 1.08 -9.65
N PHE A 34 -13.21 0.52 -8.67
CA PHE A 34 -13.82 0.06 -7.42
C PHE A 34 -14.63 1.16 -6.72
N LEU A 35 -14.09 2.39 -6.61
CA LEU A 35 -14.81 3.50 -5.99
C LEU A 35 -16.06 3.91 -6.79
N LEU A 36 -15.98 3.90 -8.12
CA LEU A 36 -17.15 4.18 -8.98
C LEU A 36 -18.26 3.15 -8.74
N ASP A 37 -17.89 1.88 -8.66
CA ASP A 37 -18.84 0.78 -8.49
C ASP A 37 -19.41 0.70 -7.06
N SER A 38 -18.58 0.89 -6.03
CA SER A 38 -18.97 0.69 -4.63
C SER A 38 -19.68 1.89 -4.00
N GLU A 39 -19.30 3.10 -4.41
CA GLU A 39 -19.82 4.34 -3.84
C GLU A 39 -20.81 5.05 -4.79
N GLY A 40 -21.05 4.51 -5.98
CA GLY A 40 -21.94 5.10 -6.99
C GLY A 40 -21.45 6.46 -7.50
N LEU A 41 -20.13 6.66 -7.53
CA LEU A 41 -19.52 7.95 -7.83
C LEU A 41 -19.40 8.18 -9.34
N THR A 42 -19.26 9.45 -9.71
CA THR A 42 -18.81 9.82 -11.07
C THR A 42 -17.28 9.93 -11.11
N PRO A 43 -16.64 9.75 -12.28
CA PRO A 43 -15.19 9.93 -12.41
C PRO A 43 -14.68 11.29 -11.93
N THR A 44 -15.47 12.35 -12.11
CA THR A 44 -15.14 13.71 -11.64
C THR A 44 -15.18 13.77 -10.12
N ALA A 45 -16.22 13.22 -9.49
CA ALA A 45 -16.35 13.19 -8.03
C ALA A 45 -15.18 12.44 -7.35
N VAL A 46 -14.68 11.36 -7.96
CA VAL A 46 -13.50 10.64 -7.47
C VAL A 46 -12.24 11.51 -7.57
N ASP A 47 -11.98 12.18 -8.70
CA ASP A 47 -10.80 13.03 -8.86
C ASP A 47 -10.82 14.22 -7.86
N ASP A 48 -11.98 14.84 -7.64
CA ASP A 48 -12.12 16.02 -6.77
C ASP A 48 -11.99 15.66 -5.28
N ASN A 49 -12.55 14.53 -4.86
CA ASN A 49 -12.65 14.11 -3.46
C ASN A 49 -11.75 12.91 -3.12
N ILE A 50 -10.74 12.61 -3.95
CA ILE A 50 -9.90 11.42 -3.81
C ILE A 50 -9.30 11.25 -2.40
N VAL A 51 -9.01 12.35 -1.70
CA VAL A 51 -8.43 12.33 -0.34
C VAL A 51 -9.35 11.62 0.65
N ASP A 52 -10.66 11.84 0.53
CA ASP A 52 -11.66 11.23 1.39
C ASP A 52 -11.68 9.71 1.23
N TYR A 53 -11.24 9.22 0.07
CA TYR A 53 -11.15 7.80 -0.26
C TYR A 53 -9.75 7.21 -0.09
N LEU A 54 -8.77 7.93 0.44
CA LEU A 54 -7.41 7.39 0.67
C LEU A 54 -7.14 7.07 2.15
N ASN A 55 -8.19 6.91 2.94
CA ASN A 55 -8.13 6.61 4.37
C ASN A 55 -8.04 5.09 4.65
N PRO A 56 -7.68 4.66 5.89
CA PRO A 56 -7.54 3.25 6.25
C PRO A 56 -8.81 2.39 6.05
N SER A 57 -10.00 2.97 6.21
CA SER A 57 -11.26 2.25 6.00
C SER A 57 -11.52 1.97 4.52
N SER A 58 -11.23 2.91 3.63
CA SER A 58 -11.30 2.68 2.17
C SER A 58 -10.27 1.65 1.71
N HIS A 59 -9.05 1.68 2.28
CA HIS A 59 -8.02 0.67 2.00
C HIS A 59 -8.46 -0.74 2.42
N ARG A 60 -9.07 -0.88 3.61
CA ARG A 60 -9.61 -2.17 4.07
C ARG A 60 -10.77 -2.67 3.19
N SER A 61 -11.67 -1.77 2.80
CA SER A 61 -12.80 -2.12 1.92
C SER A 61 -12.31 -2.61 0.57
N TYR A 62 -11.31 -1.95 0.00
CA TYR A 62 -10.69 -2.38 -1.24
C TYR A 62 -9.91 -3.69 -1.09
N GLU A 63 -9.17 -3.88 0.00
CA GLU A 63 -8.51 -5.17 0.28
C GLU A 63 -9.53 -6.32 0.36
N HIS A 64 -10.67 -6.08 1.02
CA HIS A 64 -11.74 -7.07 1.09
C HIS A 64 -12.29 -7.38 -0.30
N TYR A 65 -12.59 -6.35 -1.11
CA TYR A 65 -12.98 -6.50 -2.52
C TYR A 65 -11.96 -7.32 -3.34
N LEU A 66 -10.67 -7.03 -3.19
CA LEU A 66 -9.61 -7.76 -3.90
C LEU A 66 -9.53 -9.24 -3.52
N LYS A 67 -9.81 -9.57 -2.25
CA LYS A 67 -9.82 -10.95 -1.74
C LYS A 67 -11.06 -11.75 -2.15
N GLN A 68 -12.16 -11.08 -2.46
CA GLN A 68 -13.34 -11.74 -3.02
C GLN A 68 -13.14 -12.13 -4.49
N GLY A 69 -12.27 -11.42 -5.22
CA GLY A 69 -11.88 -11.79 -6.57
C GLY A 69 -10.92 -12.99 -6.59
N ASP A 70 -10.91 -13.73 -7.69
CA ASP A 70 -9.94 -14.81 -7.97
C ASP A 70 -8.55 -14.24 -8.34
N LEU A 71 -8.02 -13.36 -7.49
CA LEU A 71 -6.74 -12.70 -7.67
C LEU A 71 -5.65 -13.42 -6.87
N SER A 72 -4.52 -13.67 -7.51
CA SER A 72 -3.35 -14.21 -6.81
C SER A 72 -2.88 -13.28 -5.67
N PRO A 73 -2.34 -13.82 -4.56
CA PRO A 73 -1.84 -13.02 -3.44
C PRO A 73 -0.78 -11.99 -3.85
N SER A 74 0.06 -12.30 -4.85
CA SER A 74 1.05 -11.38 -5.39
C SER A 74 0.42 -10.19 -6.09
N THR A 75 -0.70 -10.39 -6.79
CA THR A 75 -1.45 -9.33 -7.45
C THR A 75 -2.13 -8.42 -6.43
N ILE A 76 -2.76 -8.99 -5.40
CA ILE A 76 -3.37 -8.23 -4.30
C ILE A 76 -2.32 -7.35 -3.63
N ARG A 77 -1.16 -7.92 -3.26
CA ARG A 77 -0.06 -7.17 -2.65
C ARG A 77 0.45 -6.05 -3.55
N ARG A 78 0.63 -6.31 -4.85
CA ARG A 78 1.09 -5.27 -5.80
C ARG A 78 0.11 -4.09 -5.84
N ARG A 79 -1.19 -4.36 -5.87
CA ARG A 79 -2.24 -3.33 -5.86
C ARG A 79 -2.24 -2.52 -4.56
N GLN A 80 -2.06 -3.18 -3.41
CA GLN A 80 -1.94 -2.49 -2.11
C GLN A 80 -0.70 -1.57 -2.06
N VAL A 81 0.44 -2.05 -2.56
CA VAL A 81 1.67 -1.24 -2.63
C VAL A 81 1.49 -0.04 -3.56
N ALA A 82 0.87 -0.24 -4.73
CA ALA A 82 0.54 0.86 -5.63
C ALA A 82 -0.37 1.89 -4.94
N LEU A 83 -1.44 1.45 -4.26
CA LEU A 83 -2.36 2.32 -3.54
C LEU A 83 -1.69 3.12 -2.42
N ALA A 84 -0.81 2.48 -1.64
CA ALA A 84 -0.03 3.17 -0.61
C ALA A 84 0.91 4.23 -1.22
N ASN A 85 1.61 3.87 -2.30
CA ASN A 85 2.49 4.80 -3.01
C ASN A 85 1.72 6.00 -3.59
N PHE A 86 0.54 5.75 -4.17
CA PHE A 86 -0.33 6.80 -4.67
C PHE A 86 -0.88 7.68 -3.54
N THR A 87 -1.26 7.09 -2.40
CA THR A 87 -1.70 7.84 -1.21
C THR A 87 -0.63 8.83 -0.78
N ASN A 88 0.63 8.38 -0.69
CA ASN A 88 1.75 9.25 -0.37
C ASN A 88 1.91 10.36 -1.41
N PHE A 89 1.84 10.04 -2.70
CA PHE A 89 1.89 11.05 -3.76
C PHE A 89 0.81 12.12 -3.58
N ILE A 90 -0.45 11.73 -3.31
CA ILE A 90 -1.55 12.68 -3.13
C ILE A 90 -1.35 13.58 -1.91
N LEU A 91 -0.92 13.02 -0.78
CA LEU A 91 -0.67 13.79 0.44
C LEU A 91 0.42 14.84 0.24
N HIS A 92 1.50 14.51 -0.47
CA HIS A 92 2.55 15.47 -0.78
C HIS A 92 2.12 16.49 -1.84
N PHE A 93 1.42 16.03 -2.88
CA PHE A 93 1.00 16.87 -3.99
C PHE A 93 -0.03 17.92 -3.55
N LYS A 94 -1.08 17.52 -2.81
CA LYS A 94 -2.08 18.47 -2.27
C LYS A 94 -1.55 19.31 -1.12
N GLY A 95 -0.63 18.76 -0.30
CA GLY A 95 0.07 19.55 0.72
C GLY A 95 0.90 20.68 0.13
N ALA A 96 1.52 20.46 -1.03
CA ALA A 96 2.25 21.50 -1.77
C ALA A 96 1.32 22.54 -2.42
N GLU A 97 0.12 22.16 -2.89
CA GLU A 97 -0.87 23.13 -3.41
C GLU A 97 -1.29 24.12 -2.31
N VAL A 98 -1.57 23.65 -1.09
CA VAL A 98 -1.96 24.51 0.05
C VAL A 98 -0.88 25.53 0.43
N ILE A 99 0.41 25.20 0.29
CA ILE A 99 1.50 26.11 0.65
C ILE A 99 1.67 27.22 -0.40
N ASN A 100 1.38 26.93 -1.67
CA ASN A 100 1.56 27.89 -2.77
C ASN A 100 0.40 28.90 -2.92
N ASP A 101 -0.74 28.67 -2.28
CA ASP A 101 -1.91 29.56 -2.30
C ASP A 101 -1.89 30.63 -1.18
N THR A 102 -0.86 30.68 -0.33
CA THR A 102 -0.70 31.78 0.62
C THR A 102 -0.10 33.02 -0.08
N PRO A 103 -0.68 34.22 0.06
CA PRO A 103 -0.13 35.43 -0.55
C PRO A 103 1.28 35.67 0.00
N ASN A 104 2.26 35.72 -0.90
CA ASN A 104 3.63 36.13 -0.62
C ASN A 104 3.63 37.44 0.19
N THR A 105 3.82 37.29 1.50
CA THR A 105 4.11 38.41 2.40
C THR A 105 5.58 38.27 2.77
N SER A 106 6.38 39.06 2.08
CA SER A 106 7.83 39.22 2.20
C SER A 106 8.38 38.92 3.59
N GLY A 107 9.13 37.83 3.70
CA GLY A 107 9.99 37.50 4.83
C GLY A 107 10.73 36.22 4.48
N GLN A 108 12.01 36.34 4.12
CA GLN A 108 12.81 35.20 3.72
C GLN A 108 12.75 34.06 4.76
N VAL A 109 12.21 32.93 4.34
CA VAL A 109 12.70 31.62 4.74
C VAL A 109 12.88 30.80 3.47
N GLN A 110 14.06 30.90 2.86
CA GLN A 110 14.61 29.76 2.17
C GLN A 110 14.95 28.74 3.25
N LEU A 111 14.15 27.68 3.39
CA LEU A 111 14.61 26.47 4.05
C LEU A 111 14.93 25.43 2.99
N LEU A 112 16.22 25.40 2.66
CA LEU A 112 16.91 24.31 2.01
C LEU A 112 16.53 22.95 2.62
N GLY A 113 16.44 21.94 1.74
CA GLY A 113 17.04 20.64 2.04
C GLY A 113 16.15 19.57 2.67
N SER A 114 15.36 18.90 1.84
CA SER A 114 15.21 17.44 1.93
C SER A 114 14.96 16.92 0.50
N GLY A 115 15.97 16.88 -0.36
CA GLY A 115 17.06 15.93 -0.17
C GLY A 115 16.50 14.52 -0.29
N PHE A 116 16.77 13.88 -1.43
CA PHE A 116 16.45 12.50 -1.83
C PHE A 116 16.59 11.39 -0.74
N ALA A 117 17.14 11.71 0.43
CA ALA A 117 17.24 10.86 1.60
C ALA A 117 15.89 10.42 2.21
N GLY A 118 14.84 11.26 2.16
CA GLY A 118 13.52 10.89 2.71
C GLY A 118 12.82 9.76 1.94
N LEU A 119 13.01 9.71 0.62
CA LEU A 119 12.42 8.71 -0.27
C LEU A 119 13.15 7.36 -0.22
N LEU A 120 14.47 7.36 -0.01
CA LEU A 120 15.23 6.14 0.27
C LEU A 120 14.83 5.54 1.62
N LEU A 121 14.58 6.37 2.64
CA LEU A 121 14.06 5.91 3.94
C LEU A 121 12.67 5.29 3.81
N ALA A 122 11.73 5.88 3.05
CA ALA A 122 10.41 5.29 2.85
C ALA A 122 10.45 3.95 2.08
N GLY A 123 11.33 3.83 1.08
CA GLY A 123 11.57 2.57 0.37
C GLY A 123 12.22 1.49 1.23
N LEU A 124 13.23 1.86 2.04
CA LEU A 124 13.90 0.98 3.00
C LEU A 124 12.97 0.55 4.15
N ILE A 125 12.12 1.45 4.64
CA ILE A 125 11.10 1.14 5.65
C ILE A 125 10.07 0.16 5.08
N LEU A 126 9.66 0.30 3.82
CA LEU A 126 8.76 -0.66 3.18
C LEU A 126 9.41 -2.05 3.02
N ILE A 127 10.69 -2.11 2.67
CA ILE A 127 11.46 -3.37 2.56
C ILE A 127 11.69 -4.00 3.95
N LEU A 128 11.98 -3.20 4.99
CA LEU A 128 12.15 -3.66 6.37
C LEU A 128 10.84 -4.17 6.99
N LEU A 129 9.71 -3.48 6.76
CA LEU A 129 8.39 -3.93 7.24
C LEU A 129 7.96 -5.23 6.55
N VAL A 130 8.26 -5.41 5.26
CA VAL A 130 8.02 -6.66 4.53
C VAL A 130 8.93 -7.78 5.03
N GLY A 131 10.21 -7.51 5.32
CA GLY A 131 11.14 -8.49 5.87
C GLY A 131 10.75 -8.99 7.27
N VAL A 132 10.37 -8.07 8.17
CA VAL A 132 9.93 -8.41 9.54
C VAL A 132 8.62 -9.20 9.53
N ALA A 133 7.65 -8.84 8.68
CA ALA A 133 6.38 -9.57 8.56
C ALA A 133 6.57 -11.00 8.02
N ILE A 134 7.52 -11.23 7.10
CA ILE A 134 7.84 -12.57 6.59
C ILE A 134 8.54 -13.41 7.67
N GLY A 135 9.50 -12.83 8.40
CA GLY A 135 10.21 -13.51 9.48
C GLY A 135 9.27 -13.95 10.62
N ILE A 136 8.34 -13.09 11.04
CA ILE A 136 7.36 -13.40 12.10
C ILE A 136 6.39 -14.51 11.66
N ASN A 137 5.96 -14.51 10.39
CA ASN A 137 5.01 -15.52 9.89
C ASN A 137 5.66 -16.92 9.77
N GLN A 138 6.92 -16.99 9.32
CA GLN A 138 7.65 -18.26 9.24
C GLN A 138 7.91 -18.87 10.63
N GLY A 139 8.33 -18.05 11.60
CA GLY A 139 8.56 -18.52 12.98
C GLY A 139 7.30 -19.06 13.66
N ARG A 140 6.13 -18.45 13.44
CA ARG A 140 4.85 -18.94 13.97
C ARG A 140 4.41 -20.27 13.34
N SER A 141 4.69 -20.46 12.06
CA SER A 141 4.39 -21.73 11.38
C SER A 141 5.25 -22.88 11.90
N MET A 142 6.55 -22.65 12.13
CA MET A 142 7.48 -23.65 12.66
C MET A 142 7.11 -24.10 14.08
N LEU A 143 6.81 -23.16 14.98
CA LEU A 143 6.33 -23.47 16.33
C LEU A 143 5.02 -24.25 16.32
N ALA A 144 4.12 -23.97 15.37
CA ALA A 144 2.88 -24.73 15.22
C ALA A 144 3.11 -26.16 14.69
N TYR A 145 4.13 -26.38 13.86
CA TYR A 145 4.52 -27.72 13.41
C TYR A 145 5.19 -28.53 14.53
N GLU A 146 6.11 -27.93 15.28
CA GLU A 146 6.78 -28.58 16.41
C GLU A 146 5.79 -28.93 17.52
N LEU A 147 4.89 -28.01 17.90
CA LEU A 147 3.86 -28.27 18.90
C LEU A 147 2.89 -29.37 18.45
N LYS A 148 2.54 -29.44 17.16
CA LYS A 148 1.72 -30.53 16.62
C LYS A 148 2.45 -31.87 16.61
N ALA A 149 3.74 -31.87 16.32
CA ALA A 149 4.57 -33.08 16.36
C ALA A 149 4.69 -33.60 17.80
N GLU A 150 4.91 -32.72 18.78
CA GLU A 150 5.03 -33.07 20.20
C GLU A 150 3.70 -33.54 20.80
N ILE A 151 2.57 -32.92 20.43
CA ILE A 151 1.23 -33.41 20.84
C ILE A 151 0.94 -34.77 20.21
N SER A 152 1.36 -35.01 18.97
CA SER A 152 1.17 -36.30 18.28
C SER A 152 2.00 -37.41 18.91
N THR A 153 3.23 -37.15 19.36
CA THR A 153 4.05 -38.15 20.05
C THR A 153 3.49 -38.45 21.44
N LEU A 154 3.01 -37.44 22.19
CA LEU A 154 2.35 -37.64 23.48
C LEU A 154 1.03 -38.44 23.36
N GLY A 155 0.25 -38.20 22.30
CA GLY A 155 -0.97 -38.96 22.01
C GLY A 155 -0.74 -40.43 21.67
N GLN A 156 0.40 -40.78 21.05
CA GLN A 156 0.76 -42.17 20.77
C GLN A 156 1.25 -42.91 22.03
N VAL A 157 1.92 -42.22 22.96
CA VAL A 157 2.35 -42.80 24.24
C VAL A 157 1.14 -43.08 25.15
N ALA A 158 0.10 -42.24 25.11
CA ALA A 158 -1.13 -42.42 25.89
C ALA A 158 -2.09 -43.52 25.34
N GLY A 159 -1.91 -43.96 24.10
CA GLY A 159 -2.75 -44.98 23.44
C GLY A 159 -2.29 -46.43 23.62
N THR A 160 -1.22 -46.67 24.39
CA THR A 160 -0.62 -48.01 24.58
C THR A 160 -0.75 -48.52 26.01
N THR A 161 -1.91 -48.34 26.63
CA THR A 161 -2.28 -49.11 27.82
C THR A 161 -3.74 -49.53 27.73
N ASN A 162 -3.99 -50.69 27.15
CA ASN A 162 -5.00 -51.61 27.65
C ASN A 162 -4.56 -53.04 27.28
N PRO A 163 -4.42 -53.96 28.25
CA PRO A 163 -4.34 -55.39 27.96
C PRO A 163 -5.66 -55.94 27.42
#